data_AF-A0A522M891-F1
#
_entry.id   AF-A0A522M891-F1
#
_cell.length_a   1.000
_cell.length_b   1.000
_cell.length_c   1.000
_cell.angle_alpha   90.00
_cell.angle_beta   90.00
_cell.angle_gamma   90.00
#
_symmetry.space_group_name_H-M   'P 1'
#
loop_
_entity.id
_entity.type
_entity.pdbx_description
1 polymer ?
#
loop_
_entity_poly.entity_id
_entity_poly.type
_entity_poly.pdbx_seq_one_letter_code
_entity_poly.pdbx_strand_id
1 'polypeptide(L)'
;MGGEVGDDVRRRIAELEATSLEGGGKERVERQHAAGKLTARERLDLLLDPGSLEEVDRLVTHRSHDFGMERQRIPGDGVITGFGRIEGRQVAVFAQDFTVFGGSLSEAHAEKVCKIMDLALKFGVPVIGLNDSGGARIQEGVVSLAGYADIFLRNTIASGVVPQISAILGPCAGGAVYSPAITDFVFMAKSSSYMFVTGPE
;
A
#
# COMPACT_ATOMS: atom_id res chain seq x y z
N MET A 1 -16.75 -36.07 -6.38
CA MET A 1 -16.08 -35.12 -7.29
C MET A 1 -16.18 -33.65 -6.86
N GLY A 2 -17.30 -33.15 -6.31
CA GLY A 2 -17.38 -31.74 -5.85
C GLY A 2 -16.65 -31.40 -4.54
N GLY A 3 -16.37 -32.38 -3.68
CA GLY A 3 -15.69 -32.18 -2.39
C GLY A 3 -14.17 -31.94 -2.53
N GLU A 4 -13.49 -32.79 -3.30
CA GLU A 4 -12.02 -32.73 -3.47
C GLU A 4 -11.54 -31.45 -4.16
N VAL A 5 -12.28 -30.95 -5.17
CA VAL A 5 -11.97 -29.68 -5.84
C VAL A 5 -12.17 -28.49 -4.88
N GLY A 6 -13.17 -28.56 -3.99
CA GLY A 6 -13.41 -27.52 -2.98
C GLY A 6 -12.29 -27.44 -1.93
N ASP A 7 -11.72 -28.58 -1.56
CA ASP A 7 -10.63 -28.64 -0.57
C ASP A 7 -9.29 -28.16 -1.15
N ASP A 8 -9.01 -28.47 -2.42
CA ASP A 8 -7.82 -27.97 -3.12
C ASP A 8 -7.82 -26.44 -3.26
N VAL A 9 -8.95 -25.86 -3.67
CA VAL A 9 -9.10 -24.39 -3.79
C VAL A 9 -8.93 -23.71 -2.43
N ARG A 10 -9.53 -24.24 -1.36
CA ARG A 10 -9.39 -23.70 -0.01
C ARG A 10 -7.94 -23.71 0.47
N ARG A 11 -7.23 -24.82 0.23
CA ARG A 11 -5.80 -24.93 0.56
C ARG A 11 -4.98 -23.88 -0.19
N ARG A 12 -5.21 -23.72 -1.49
CA ARG A 12 -4.48 -22.73 -2.31
C ARG A 12 -4.74 -21.29 -1.87
N ILE A 13 -5.97 -20.96 -1.48
CA ILE A 13 -6.30 -19.64 -0.92
C ILE A 13 -5.53 -19.43 0.39
N ALA A 14 -5.56 -20.40 1.30
CA ALA A 14 -4.86 -20.30 2.58
C ALA A 14 -3.33 -20.14 2.41
N GLU A 15 -2.74 -20.83 1.42
CA GLU A 15 -1.31 -20.68 1.07
C GLU A 15 -1.02 -19.24 0.60
N LEU A 16 -1.82 -18.70 -0.32
CA LEU A 16 -1.65 -17.33 -0.82
C LEU A 16 -1.86 -16.28 0.29
N GLU A 17 -2.82 -16.51 1.18
CA GLU A 17 -3.07 -15.66 2.33
C GLU A 17 -1.89 -15.67 3.30
N ALA A 18 -1.29 -16.84 3.54
CA ALA A 18 -0.09 -16.97 4.36
C ALA A 18 1.10 -16.23 3.73
N THR A 19 1.36 -16.44 2.43
CA THR A 19 2.42 -15.71 1.71
C THR A 19 2.20 -14.20 1.73
N SER A 20 0.95 -13.74 1.63
CA SER A 20 0.61 -12.31 1.73
C SER A 20 0.94 -11.68 3.10
N LEU A 21 0.96 -12.47 4.17
CA LEU A 21 1.35 -11.99 5.50
C LEU A 21 2.86 -11.82 5.64
N GLU A 22 3.65 -12.57 4.87
CA GLU A 22 5.11 -12.52 4.93
C GLU A 22 5.70 -11.28 4.23
N GLY A 23 4.92 -10.62 3.35
CA GLY A 23 5.35 -9.45 2.60
C GLY A 23 6.60 -9.77 1.76
N GLY A 24 7.67 -9.00 1.97
CA GLY A 24 8.97 -9.22 1.33
C GLY A 24 9.79 -10.38 1.89
N GLY A 25 9.26 -11.12 2.86
CA GLY A 25 9.92 -12.23 3.55
C GLY A 25 10.72 -11.79 4.79
N LYS A 26 11.05 -12.77 5.63
CA LYS A 26 11.63 -12.58 6.97
C LYS A 26 12.87 -11.69 6.99
N GLU A 27 13.82 -11.90 6.07
CA GLU A 27 15.05 -11.11 6.01
C GLU A 27 14.78 -9.61 5.78
N ARG A 28 13.80 -9.28 4.92
CA ARG A 28 13.45 -7.88 4.63
C ARG A 28 12.69 -7.24 5.80
N VAL A 29 11.86 -8.01 6.48
CA VAL A 29 11.19 -7.59 7.73
C VAL A 29 12.23 -7.28 8.82
N GLU A 30 13.21 -8.17 9.02
CA GLU A 30 14.31 -7.95 9.98
C GLU A 30 15.11 -6.70 9.66
N ARG A 31 15.42 -6.44 8.37
CA ARG A 31 16.07 -5.19 7.94
C ARG A 31 15.21 -3.96 8.20
N GLN A 32 13.90 -4.04 7.97
CA GLN A 32 12.95 -2.96 8.26
C GLN A 32 12.95 -2.62 9.76
N HIS A 33 12.89 -3.63 10.63
CA HIS A 33 12.97 -3.47 12.08
C HIS A 33 14.32 -2.95 12.55
N ALA A 34 15.42 -3.46 11.98
CA ALA A 34 16.78 -2.99 12.30
C ALA A 34 16.99 -1.51 11.93
N ALA A 35 16.25 -0.99 10.93
CA ALA A 35 16.20 0.42 10.58
C ALA A 35 15.28 1.26 11.51
N GLY A 36 14.74 0.66 12.59
CA GLY A 36 13.84 1.33 13.53
C GLY A 36 12.45 1.62 12.97
N LYS A 37 12.05 0.93 11.88
CA LYS A 37 10.75 1.09 11.24
C LYS A 37 9.89 -0.14 11.48
N LEU A 38 8.59 0.08 11.66
CA LEU A 38 7.59 -0.98 11.64
C LEU A 38 7.27 -1.41 10.19
N THR A 39 6.74 -2.62 10.03
CA THR A 39 6.14 -3.09 8.77
C THR A 39 4.80 -2.39 8.51
N ALA A 40 4.28 -2.50 7.29
CA ALA A 40 2.99 -1.95 6.94
C ALA A 40 1.83 -2.51 7.79
N ARG A 41 1.84 -3.82 8.08
CA ARG A 41 0.83 -4.47 8.93
C ARG A 41 0.91 -4.00 10.38
N GLU A 42 2.10 -3.99 10.98
CA GLU A 42 2.28 -3.51 12.36
C GLU A 42 1.84 -2.05 12.53
N ARG A 43 2.04 -1.20 11.51
CA ARG A 43 1.54 0.19 11.53
C ARG A 43 0.02 0.25 11.54
N LEU A 44 -0.65 -0.60 10.76
CA LEU A 44 -2.11 -0.69 10.74
C LEU A 44 -2.65 -1.23 12.07
N ASP A 45 -2.00 -2.24 12.65
CA ASP A 45 -2.39 -2.82 13.94
C ASP A 45 -2.29 -1.80 15.09
N LEU A 46 -1.37 -0.83 15.00
CA LEU A 46 -1.27 0.27 15.96
C LEU A 46 -2.27 1.41 15.71
N LEU A 47 -2.57 1.69 14.44
CA LEU A 47 -3.43 2.81 14.05
C LEU A 47 -4.90 2.51 14.26
N LEU A 48 -5.31 1.27 13.94
CA LEU A 48 -6.71 0.86 13.90
C LEU A 48 -7.13 0.18 15.19
N ASP A 49 -8.43 0.23 15.48
CA ASP A 49 -9.04 -0.53 16.57
C ASP A 49 -8.74 -2.03 16.37
N PRO A 50 -8.40 -2.79 17.44
CA PRO A 50 -8.00 -4.18 17.32
C PRO A 50 -8.98 -5.05 16.54
N GLY A 51 -8.47 -5.76 15.52
CA GLY A 51 -9.27 -6.68 14.70
C GLY A 51 -10.27 -6.00 13.76
N SER A 52 -10.19 -4.67 13.57
CA SER A 52 -11.13 -3.94 12.71
C SER A 52 -10.73 -3.88 11.24
N LEU A 53 -9.49 -4.27 10.88
CA LEU A 53 -9.01 -4.22 9.51
C LEU A 53 -9.74 -5.24 8.63
N GLU A 54 -10.48 -4.74 7.65
CA GLU A 54 -11.08 -5.48 6.55
C GLU A 54 -10.25 -5.22 5.28
N GLU A 55 -9.28 -6.11 5.00
CA GLU A 55 -8.36 -5.97 3.88
C GLU A 55 -9.06 -6.25 2.53
N VAL A 56 -8.84 -5.37 1.56
CA VAL A 56 -9.34 -5.45 0.18
C VAL A 56 -8.17 -5.74 -0.75
N ASP A 57 -8.39 -6.61 -1.75
CA ASP A 57 -7.40 -6.94 -2.78
C ASP A 57 -6.09 -7.53 -2.24
N ARG A 58 -6.16 -8.24 -1.11
CA ARG A 58 -5.00 -8.88 -0.42
C ARG A 58 -4.17 -9.79 -1.33
N LEU A 59 -4.82 -10.49 -2.26
CA LEU A 59 -4.18 -11.50 -3.11
C LEU A 59 -3.78 -10.98 -4.51
N VAL A 60 -3.98 -9.69 -4.79
CA VAL A 60 -3.59 -9.07 -6.06
C VAL A 60 -2.07 -9.12 -6.24
N THR A 61 -1.61 -9.31 -7.48
CA THR A 61 -0.19 -9.28 -7.86
C THR A 61 -0.03 -8.45 -9.13
N HIS A 62 1.17 -7.88 -9.36
CA HIS A 62 1.47 -7.21 -10.63
C HIS A 62 1.35 -8.18 -11.81
N ARG A 63 1.16 -7.60 -13.00
CA ARG A 63 0.96 -8.34 -14.26
C ARG A 63 2.15 -8.22 -15.23
N SER A 64 3.19 -7.48 -14.85
CA SER A 64 4.39 -7.30 -15.68
C SER A 64 5.18 -8.60 -15.90
N HIS A 65 5.72 -8.72 -17.11
CA HIS A 65 6.68 -9.73 -17.57
C HIS A 65 8.04 -9.11 -17.94
N ASP A 66 8.19 -7.80 -17.77
CA ASP A 66 9.40 -7.09 -18.13
C ASP A 66 10.48 -7.30 -17.08
N PHE A 67 11.74 -7.27 -17.50
CA PHE A 67 12.92 -7.38 -16.62
C PHE A 67 12.92 -8.59 -15.66
N GLY A 68 12.20 -9.67 -16.00
CA GLY A 68 12.12 -10.89 -15.18
C GLY A 68 11.15 -10.81 -14.00
N MET A 69 10.26 -9.81 -13.99
CA MET A 69 9.25 -9.62 -12.93
C MET A 69 8.33 -10.83 -12.76
N GLU A 70 8.11 -11.64 -13.80
CA GLU A 70 7.27 -12.84 -13.74
C GLU A 70 7.75 -13.87 -12.73
N ARG A 71 9.04 -13.85 -12.37
CA ARG A 71 9.65 -14.77 -11.40
C ARG A 71 9.34 -14.41 -9.94
N GLN A 72 8.89 -13.20 -9.67
CA GLN A 72 8.64 -12.73 -8.31
C GLN A 72 7.28 -12.04 -8.24
N ARG A 73 6.23 -12.78 -7.88
CA ARG A 73 4.89 -12.24 -7.66
C ARG A 73 4.53 -12.33 -6.19
N ILE A 74 4.51 -11.19 -5.51
CA ILE A 74 4.20 -11.11 -4.08
C ILE A 74 2.74 -10.65 -3.94
N PRO A 75 1.86 -11.45 -3.30
CA PRO A 75 0.48 -11.06 -3.02
C PRO A 75 0.39 -9.73 -2.26
N GLY A 76 -0.53 -8.87 -2.67
CA GLY A 76 -0.71 -7.52 -2.16
C GLY A 76 0.01 -6.46 -2.98
N ASP A 77 1.03 -6.84 -3.76
CA ASP A 77 1.83 -5.97 -4.63
C ASP A 77 2.45 -4.74 -3.93
N GLY A 78 2.81 -4.92 -2.66
CA GLY A 78 3.51 -3.91 -1.86
C GLY A 78 2.63 -2.81 -1.30
N VAL A 79 1.31 -3.01 -1.27
CA VAL A 79 0.39 -2.15 -0.51
C VAL A 79 -0.74 -2.97 0.11
N ILE A 80 -1.04 -2.66 1.36
CA ILE A 80 -2.23 -3.16 2.05
C ILE A 80 -3.28 -2.08 1.94
N THR A 81 -4.49 -2.44 1.52
CA THR A 81 -5.61 -1.51 1.36
C THR A 81 -6.83 -2.09 2.06
N GLY A 82 -7.67 -1.25 2.67
CA GLY A 82 -8.86 -1.76 3.33
C GLY A 82 -9.60 -0.71 4.13
N PHE A 83 -10.57 -1.19 4.90
CA PHE A 83 -11.29 -0.40 5.89
C PHE A 83 -10.86 -0.81 7.29
N GLY A 84 -10.95 0.12 8.23
CA GLY A 84 -10.77 -0.14 9.65
C GLY A 84 -11.61 0.81 10.47
N ARG A 85 -11.40 0.78 11.78
CA ARG A 85 -12.01 1.74 12.71
C ARG A 85 -10.93 2.46 13.51
N ILE A 86 -11.16 3.72 13.83
CA ILE A 86 -10.37 4.49 14.81
C ILE A 86 -11.37 5.09 15.79
N GLU A 87 -11.33 4.64 17.04
CA GLU A 87 -12.32 4.96 18.06
C GLU A 87 -13.75 4.71 17.57
N GLY A 88 -13.97 3.53 16.96
CA GLY A 88 -15.24 3.06 16.41
C GLY A 88 -15.65 3.69 15.07
N ARG A 89 -14.99 4.76 14.64
CA ARG A 89 -15.31 5.49 13.39
C ARG A 89 -14.63 4.83 12.21
N GLN A 90 -15.41 4.54 11.16
CA GLN A 90 -14.87 3.89 9.96
C GLN A 90 -13.91 4.80 9.21
N VAL A 91 -12.79 4.23 8.76
CA VAL A 91 -11.77 4.89 7.94
C VAL A 91 -11.33 3.96 6.82
N ALA A 92 -11.01 4.53 5.67
CA ALA A 92 -10.29 3.87 4.61
C ALA A 92 -8.78 4.02 4.84
N VAL A 93 -8.00 2.98 4.55
CA VAL A 93 -6.55 3.00 4.72
C VAL A 93 -5.83 2.39 3.53
N PHE A 94 -4.64 2.90 3.25
CA PHE A 94 -3.63 2.18 2.50
C PHE A 94 -2.27 2.30 3.19
N ALA A 95 -1.51 1.21 3.25
CA ALA A 95 -0.19 1.17 3.87
C ALA A 95 0.81 0.49 2.93
N GLN A 96 1.82 1.24 2.52
CA GLN A 96 2.86 0.77 1.62
C GLN A 96 3.86 -0.12 2.36
N ASP A 97 4.14 -1.28 1.79
CA ASP A 97 5.08 -2.25 2.34
C ASP A 97 6.45 -2.12 1.67
N PHE A 98 7.37 -1.44 2.35
CA PHE A 98 8.73 -1.24 1.87
C PHE A 98 9.51 -2.55 1.66
N THR A 99 9.10 -3.64 2.33
CA THR A 99 9.75 -4.94 2.16
C THR A 99 9.47 -5.53 0.77
N VAL A 100 8.39 -5.12 0.11
CA VAL A 100 7.99 -5.58 -1.22
C VAL A 100 8.43 -4.57 -2.27
N PHE A 101 9.44 -4.94 -3.07
CA PHE A 101 10.05 -4.08 -4.11
C PHE A 101 10.40 -2.64 -3.66
N GLY A 102 10.81 -2.45 -2.40
CA GLY A 102 11.10 -1.12 -1.85
C GLY A 102 9.87 -0.23 -1.73
N GLY A 103 8.68 -0.82 -1.62
CA GLY A 103 7.39 -0.10 -1.63
C GLY A 103 7.10 0.58 -2.96
N SER A 104 7.78 0.19 -4.04
CA SER A 104 7.64 0.84 -5.35
C SER A 104 6.25 0.62 -5.95
N LEU A 105 5.74 1.68 -6.56
CA LEU A 105 4.40 1.72 -7.12
C LEU A 105 4.36 1.14 -8.54
N SER A 106 3.61 0.06 -8.69
CA SER A 106 3.21 -0.60 -9.95
C SER A 106 1.79 -0.22 -10.36
N GLU A 107 1.38 -0.71 -11.53
CA GLU A 107 -0.01 -0.59 -11.99
C GLU A 107 -0.99 -1.21 -10.98
N ALA A 108 -0.79 -2.47 -10.59
CA ALA A 108 -1.73 -3.15 -9.70
C ALA A 108 -1.73 -2.57 -8.27
N HIS A 109 -0.59 -2.10 -7.77
CA HIS A 109 -0.51 -1.33 -6.52
C HIS A 109 -1.35 -0.05 -6.61
N ALA A 110 -1.22 0.71 -7.70
CA ALA A 110 -1.98 1.94 -7.90
C ALA A 110 -3.48 1.67 -8.00
N GLU A 111 -3.90 0.62 -8.74
CA GLU A 111 -5.29 0.20 -8.84
C GLU A 111 -5.93 -0.08 -7.48
N LYS A 112 -5.19 -0.74 -6.57
CA LYS A 112 -5.65 -0.98 -5.19
C LYS A 112 -5.86 0.32 -4.42
N VAL A 113 -4.90 1.24 -4.50
CA VAL A 113 -4.98 2.55 -3.82
C VAL A 113 -6.15 3.38 -4.39
N CYS A 114 -6.26 3.44 -5.71
CA CYS A 114 -7.38 4.10 -6.39
C CYS A 114 -8.73 3.53 -5.95
N LYS A 115 -8.86 2.20 -5.92
CA LYS A 115 -10.09 1.53 -5.47
C LYS A 115 -10.46 1.93 -4.06
N ILE A 116 -9.52 1.93 -3.11
CA ILE A 116 -9.87 2.28 -1.73
C ILE A 116 -10.21 3.77 -1.58
N MET A 117 -9.57 4.66 -2.35
CA MET A 117 -9.93 6.09 -2.39
C MET A 117 -11.33 6.31 -2.97
N ASP A 118 -11.66 5.62 -4.07
CA ASP A 118 -12.98 5.69 -4.71
C ASP A 118 -14.07 5.20 -3.74
N LEU A 119 -13.81 4.13 -2.99
CA LEU A 119 -14.73 3.63 -1.97
C LEU A 119 -14.82 4.57 -0.75
N ALA A 120 -13.71 5.17 -0.33
CA ALA A 120 -13.69 6.16 0.76
C ALA A 120 -14.60 7.35 0.44
N LEU A 121 -14.47 7.89 -0.77
CA LEU A 121 -15.30 8.97 -1.27
C LEU A 121 -16.78 8.55 -1.36
N LYS A 122 -17.05 7.36 -1.89
CA LYS A 122 -18.41 6.82 -2.01
C LYS A 122 -19.11 6.65 -0.67
N PHE A 123 -18.38 6.20 0.36
CA PHE A 123 -18.93 6.01 1.70
C PHE A 123 -18.84 7.26 2.58
N GLY A 124 -18.18 8.32 2.12
CA GLY A 124 -18.00 9.55 2.90
C GLY A 124 -17.14 9.35 4.14
N VAL A 125 -16.12 8.48 4.07
CA VAL A 125 -15.21 8.19 5.19
C VAL A 125 -13.81 8.77 4.93
N PRO A 126 -13.05 9.13 5.99
CA PRO A 126 -11.66 9.57 5.84
C PRO A 126 -10.78 8.53 5.14
N VAL A 127 -9.75 8.98 4.43
CA VAL A 127 -8.71 8.13 3.86
C VAL A 127 -7.35 8.46 4.47
N ILE A 128 -6.65 7.43 4.95
CA ILE A 128 -5.33 7.56 5.57
C ILE A 128 -4.29 6.76 4.77
N GLY A 129 -3.29 7.45 4.25
CA GLY A 129 -2.15 6.86 3.56
C GLY A 129 -0.93 6.73 4.47
N LEU A 130 -0.39 5.52 4.62
CA LEU A 130 0.88 5.27 5.31
C LEU A 130 1.96 5.01 4.26
N ASN A 131 2.76 6.04 3.99
CA ASN A 131 3.71 6.09 2.89
C ASN A 131 5.12 5.64 3.32
N ASP A 132 5.68 4.68 2.57
CA ASP A 132 7.04 4.13 2.73
C ASP A 132 7.41 3.49 1.38
N SER A 133 7.82 4.34 0.42
CA SER A 133 7.97 4.00 -0.99
C SER A 133 9.20 4.66 -1.62
N GLY A 134 10.00 3.84 -2.31
CA GLY A 134 11.12 4.29 -3.13
C GLY A 134 10.73 5.00 -4.43
N GLY A 135 9.44 5.11 -4.76
CA GLY A 135 8.94 5.77 -5.97
C GLY A 135 8.32 4.82 -6.99
N ALA A 136 8.40 5.17 -8.28
CA ALA A 136 7.84 4.36 -9.36
C ALA A 136 8.59 3.03 -9.50
N ARG A 137 7.87 1.94 -9.80
CA ARG A 137 8.48 0.69 -10.20
C ARG A 137 8.99 0.79 -11.63
N ILE A 138 10.27 1.12 -11.78
CA ILE A 138 10.92 1.35 -13.09
C ILE A 138 10.72 0.17 -14.05
N GLN A 139 10.65 -1.06 -13.54
CA GLN A 139 10.46 -2.27 -14.32
C GLN A 139 9.11 -2.32 -15.05
N GLU A 140 8.09 -1.58 -14.60
CA GLU A 140 6.81 -1.47 -15.29
C GLU A 140 6.72 -0.20 -16.16
N GLY A 141 7.69 0.71 -16.05
CA GLY A 141 7.81 1.87 -16.93
C GLY A 141 6.61 2.83 -16.82
N VAL A 142 5.99 3.13 -17.96
CA VAL A 142 4.98 4.21 -18.07
C VAL A 142 3.71 3.89 -17.27
N VAL A 143 3.34 2.63 -17.07
CA VAL A 143 2.11 2.30 -16.32
C VAL A 143 2.22 2.66 -14.84
N SER A 144 3.42 2.63 -14.26
CA SER A 144 3.64 3.17 -12.90
C SER A 144 3.41 4.68 -12.82
N LEU A 145 3.78 5.43 -13.87
CA LEU A 145 3.53 6.87 -13.93
C LEU A 145 2.04 7.18 -14.13
N ALA A 146 1.35 6.40 -14.95
CA ALA A 146 -0.10 6.49 -15.10
C ALA A 146 -0.81 6.23 -13.77
N GLY A 147 -0.37 5.21 -13.02
CA GLY A 147 -0.90 4.92 -11.68
C GLY A 147 -0.74 6.08 -10.70
N TYR A 148 0.38 6.80 -10.73
CA TYR A 148 0.54 8.04 -9.96
C TYR A 148 -0.47 9.12 -10.35
N ALA A 149 -0.62 9.38 -11.66
CA ALA A 149 -1.58 10.37 -12.15
C ALA A 149 -3.02 10.05 -11.70
N ASP A 150 -3.38 8.76 -11.72
CA ASP A 150 -4.67 8.27 -11.25
C ASP A 150 -4.90 8.54 -9.76
N ILE A 151 -3.90 8.30 -8.92
CA ILE A 151 -3.96 8.59 -7.48
C ILE A 151 -4.10 10.10 -7.25
N PHE A 152 -3.31 10.93 -7.95
CA PHE A 152 -3.35 12.38 -7.78
C PHE A 152 -4.70 12.97 -8.18
N LEU A 153 -5.30 12.45 -9.25
CA LEU A 153 -6.65 12.83 -9.66
C LEU A 153 -7.67 12.54 -8.55
N ARG A 154 -7.58 11.37 -7.93
CA ARG A 154 -8.49 10.98 -6.83
C ARG A 154 -8.26 11.80 -5.58
N ASN A 155 -7.01 12.15 -5.26
CA ASN A 155 -6.73 13.09 -4.17
C ASN A 155 -7.38 14.44 -4.42
N THR A 156 -7.31 14.93 -5.66
CA THR A 156 -7.90 16.21 -6.06
C THR A 156 -9.43 16.16 -5.98
N ILE A 157 -10.06 15.10 -6.48
CA ILE A 157 -11.52 14.92 -6.43
C ILE A 157 -12.01 14.81 -4.97
N ALA A 158 -11.25 14.15 -4.10
CA ALA A 158 -11.60 13.99 -2.69
C ALA A 158 -11.30 15.23 -1.83
N SER A 159 -10.55 16.22 -2.35
CA SER A 159 -10.12 17.40 -1.61
C SER A 159 -11.32 18.24 -1.15
N GLY A 160 -11.39 18.49 0.16
CA GLY A 160 -12.52 19.18 0.79
C GLY A 160 -13.81 18.36 0.89
N VAL A 161 -13.81 17.08 0.50
CA VAL A 161 -14.99 16.20 0.56
C VAL A 161 -14.86 15.18 1.68
N VAL A 162 -13.76 14.41 1.71
CA VAL A 162 -13.42 13.52 2.82
C VAL A 162 -12.05 13.91 3.36
N PRO A 163 -11.79 13.79 4.68
CA PRO A 163 -10.46 14.08 5.21
C PRO A 163 -9.42 13.12 4.64
N GLN A 164 -8.34 13.68 4.12
CA GLN A 164 -7.20 12.96 3.56
C GLN A 164 -5.97 13.20 4.43
N ILE A 165 -5.41 12.13 5.00
CA ILE A 165 -4.25 12.21 5.89
C ILE A 165 -3.13 11.34 5.33
N SER A 166 -1.93 11.90 5.25
CA SER A 166 -0.72 11.17 4.86
C SER A 166 0.27 11.10 6.00
N ALA A 167 0.75 9.90 6.31
CA ALA A 167 1.83 9.66 7.25
C ALA A 167 3.06 9.13 6.48
N ILE A 168 4.14 9.89 6.49
CA ILE A 168 5.41 9.52 5.87
C ILE A 168 6.23 8.79 6.92
N LEU A 169 6.39 7.48 6.72
CA LEU A 169 6.98 6.56 7.69
C LEU A 169 8.28 5.91 7.17
N GLY A 170 8.77 6.38 6.03
CA GLY A 170 10.01 5.95 5.41
C GLY A 170 10.39 6.85 4.23
N PRO A 171 11.17 6.34 3.25
CA PRO A 171 11.45 7.05 2.02
C PRO A 171 10.15 7.39 1.29
N CYS A 172 10.09 8.57 0.70
CA CYS A 172 9.03 8.99 -0.21
C CYS A 172 9.69 9.82 -1.31
N ALA A 173 10.01 9.17 -2.43
CA ALA A 173 10.86 9.75 -3.47
C ALA A 173 10.14 9.89 -4.82
N GLY A 174 10.52 10.91 -5.60
CA GLY A 174 10.00 11.10 -6.96
C GLY A 174 8.51 11.40 -6.97
N GLY A 175 7.75 10.70 -7.81
CA GLY A 175 6.31 10.88 -7.91
C GLY A 175 5.54 10.61 -6.61
N ALA A 176 6.10 9.80 -5.70
CA ALA A 176 5.44 9.44 -4.44
C ALA A 176 5.09 10.63 -3.55
N VAL A 177 5.82 11.76 -3.69
CA VAL A 177 5.64 12.93 -2.82
C VAL A 177 4.40 13.75 -3.13
N TYR A 178 3.88 13.67 -4.37
CA TYR A 178 2.81 14.55 -4.81
C TYR A 178 1.45 14.18 -4.24
N SER A 179 1.16 12.89 -4.03
CA SER A 179 -0.09 12.48 -3.38
C SER A 179 -0.19 13.05 -1.96
N PRO A 180 0.82 12.87 -1.07
CA PRO A 180 0.83 13.54 0.23
C PRO A 180 0.71 15.06 0.16
N ALA A 181 1.36 15.70 -0.81
CA ALA A 181 1.30 17.16 -0.96
C ALA A 181 -0.10 17.69 -1.32
N ILE A 182 -1.00 16.84 -1.85
CA ILE A 182 -2.40 17.19 -2.15
C ILE A 182 -3.32 16.89 -0.95
N THR A 183 -2.92 16.01 -0.04
CA THR A 183 -3.73 15.67 1.16
C THR A 183 -3.79 16.81 2.18
N ASP A 184 -4.78 16.79 3.07
CA ASP A 184 -5.05 17.89 4.00
C ASP A 184 -3.98 18.00 5.10
N PHE A 185 -3.47 16.86 5.57
CA PHE A 185 -2.46 16.81 6.63
C PHE A 185 -1.35 15.82 6.29
N VAL A 186 -0.10 16.27 6.45
CA VAL A 186 1.10 15.45 6.28
C VAL A 186 1.84 15.34 7.61
N PHE A 187 1.92 14.13 8.14
CA PHE A 187 2.72 13.79 9.33
C PHE A 187 3.99 13.06 8.90
N MET A 188 5.14 13.43 9.45
CA MET A 188 6.42 12.80 9.11
C MET A 188 7.07 12.22 10.35
N ALA A 189 7.48 10.96 10.29
CA ALA A 189 8.27 10.33 11.36
C ALA A 189 9.68 10.93 11.38
N LYS A 190 10.06 11.54 12.50
CA LYS A 190 11.37 12.17 12.66
C LYS A 190 12.49 11.14 12.48
N SER A 191 13.54 11.51 11.76
CA SER A 191 14.76 10.72 11.52
C SER A 191 14.62 9.45 10.66
N SER A 192 13.43 8.88 10.52
CA SER A 192 13.19 7.67 9.73
C SER A 192 12.44 7.91 8.42
N SER A 193 11.91 9.12 8.20
CA SER A 193 11.18 9.50 6.99
C SER A 193 11.78 10.72 6.29
N TYR A 194 11.56 10.82 4.98
CA TYR A 194 11.94 11.97 4.16
C TYR A 194 11.12 12.02 2.87
N MET A 195 10.95 13.23 2.33
CA MET A 195 10.29 13.49 1.05
C MET A 195 11.20 14.32 0.16
N PHE A 196 11.40 13.91 -1.10
CA PHE A 196 12.06 14.71 -2.11
C PHE A 196 11.60 14.33 -3.53
N VAL A 197 11.56 15.29 -4.44
CA VAL A 197 11.25 15.04 -5.86
C VAL A 197 12.44 14.41 -6.57
N THR A 198 13.63 14.99 -6.40
CA THR A 198 14.88 14.50 -7.00
C THR A 198 15.83 14.11 -5.89
N GLY A 199 16.40 12.90 -5.99
CA GLY A 199 17.40 12.43 -5.04
C GLY A 199 18.67 13.28 -5.10
N PRO A 200 19.46 13.32 -4.02
CA PRO A 200 20.59 14.24 -3.92
C PRO A 200 21.76 13.97 -4.87
N GLU A 201 21.98 12.72 -5.31
CA GLU A 201 23.28 12.22 -5.85
C GLU A 201 24.50 12.54 -4.98
#